data_AF-A0A1B6M5W0-F1
#
_entry.id   AF-A0A1B6M5W0-F1
#
_cell.length_a   1.000
_cell.length_b   1.000
_cell.length_c   1.000
_cell.angle_alpha   90.00
_cell.angle_beta   90.00
_cell.angle_gamma   90.00
#
_symmetry.space_group_name_H-M   'P 1'
#
loop_
_entity.id
_entity.type
_entity.pdbx_description
1 polymer ?
#
loop_
_entity_poly.entity_id
_entity_poly.type
_entity_poly.pdbx_seq_one_letter_code
_entity_poly.pdbx_strand_id
1 'polypeptide(L)'
;SDPALGGTYMTLMNTLNNVGSAWPSSLVLVLVDPLTFKRCSTDVDNTCSTPELKMGCAGECVTKVDGYYVLVALCTMFGLLWLRWAIPTVRKLQKKDPEDWKAKSQRQKELERAQFL
;
A
#
# COMPACT_ATOMS: atom_id res chain seq x y z
N SER A 1 -6.04 -22.84 14.64
CA SER A 1 -6.29 -21.58 15.37
C SER A 1 -5.76 -21.76 16.78
N ASP A 2 -4.92 -20.85 17.27
CA ASP A 2 -4.46 -20.91 18.67
C ASP A 2 -5.66 -20.60 19.60
N PRO A 3 -6.14 -21.56 20.42
CA PRO A 3 -7.27 -21.35 21.32
C PRO A 3 -6.99 -20.29 22.39
N ALA A 4 -5.71 -20.03 22.71
CA ALA A 4 -5.32 -19.09 23.76
C ALA A 4 -5.42 -17.62 23.32
N LEU A 5 -5.36 -17.33 22.02
CA LEU A 5 -5.29 -15.96 21.47
C LEU A 5 -6.36 -15.66 20.40
N GLY A 6 -7.40 -16.51 20.30
CA GLY A 6 -8.44 -16.38 19.28
C GLY A 6 -9.11 -14.99 19.23
N GLY A 7 -9.43 -14.42 20.40
CA GLY A 7 -10.05 -13.10 20.49
C GLY A 7 -9.14 -11.96 20.00
N THR A 8 -7.85 -12.00 20.36
CA THR A 8 -6.87 -11.01 19.90
C THR A 8 -6.65 -11.08 18.40
N TYR A 9 -6.56 -12.29 17.82
CA TYR A 9 -6.42 -12.45 16.37
C TYR A 9 -7.66 -11.98 15.61
N MET A 10 -8.87 -12.24 16.11
CA MET A 10 -10.09 -11.70 15.51
C MET A 10 -10.10 -10.17 15.50
N THR A 11 -9.81 -9.53 16.64
CA THR A 11 -9.80 -8.07 16.74
C THR A 11 -8.73 -7.46 15.86
N LEU A 12 -7.50 -7.99 15.88
CA LEU A 12 -6.42 -7.51 15.03
C LEU A 12 -6.78 -7.59 13.55
N MET A 13 -7.34 -8.72 13.11
CA MET A 13 -7.75 -8.90 11.71
C MET A 13 -8.86 -7.91 11.32
N ASN A 14 -9.81 -7.64 12.23
CA ASN A 14 -10.84 -6.63 12.01
C ASN A 14 -10.24 -5.23 11.89
N THR A 15 -9.27 -4.88 12.73
CA THR A 15 -8.55 -3.60 12.62
C THR A 15 -7.81 -3.50 11.28
N LEU A 16 -7.09 -4.55 10.89
CA LEU A 16 -6.39 -4.60 9.60
C LEU A 16 -7.36 -4.48 8.42
N ASN A 17 -8.54 -5.09 8.50
CA ASN A 17 -9.54 -5.02 7.42
C ASN A 17 -10.18 -3.62 7.31
N ASN A 18 -10.46 -2.99 8.45
CA ASN A 18 -11.00 -1.62 8.47
C ASN A 18 -9.97 -0.61 7.91
N VAL A 19 -8.70 -0.71 8.34
CA VAL A 19 -7.63 0.15 7.81
C VAL A 19 -7.33 -0.18 6.34
N GLY A 20 -7.29 -1.47 5.99
CA GLY A 20 -6.94 -1.96 4.66
C GLY A 20 -7.92 -1.55 3.57
N SER A 21 -9.18 -1.30 3.91
CA SER A 21 -10.19 -0.81 2.96
C SER A 21 -10.22 0.71 2.84
N ALA A 22 -9.91 1.45 3.92
CA ALA A 22 -9.99 2.91 3.93
C ALA A 22 -8.71 3.60 3.40
N TRP A 23 -7.52 3.08 3.72
CA TRP A 23 -6.25 3.73 3.39
C TRP A 23 -5.94 3.94 1.89
N PRO A 24 -6.36 3.09 0.92
CA PRO A 24 -5.91 3.25 -0.46
C PRO A 24 -6.54 4.49 -1.10
N SER A 25 -7.81 4.75 -0.78
CA SER A 25 -8.57 5.89 -1.30
C SER A 25 -7.95 7.22 -0.86
N SER A 26 -7.58 7.33 0.43
CA SER A 26 -6.92 8.53 0.95
C SER A 26 -5.55 8.74 0.32
N LEU A 27 -4.76 7.68 0.11
CA LEU A 27 -3.47 7.76 -0.57
C LEU A 27 -3.58 8.20 -2.03
N VAL A 28 -4.55 7.66 -2.77
CA VAL A 28 -4.77 8.03 -4.18
C VAL A 28 -5.12 9.51 -4.32
N LEU A 29 -6.00 10.03 -3.45
CA LEU A 29 -6.38 11.45 -3.49
C LEU A 29 -5.21 12.38 -3.15
N VAL A 30 -4.32 11.99 -2.25
CA VAL A 30 -3.12 12.79 -1.93
C VAL A 30 -2.10 12.77 -3.07
N LEU A 31 -2.02 11.68 -3.84
CA LEU A 31 -1.01 11.49 -4.88
C LEU A 31 -1.44 11.94 -6.28
N VAL A 32 -2.74 11.99 -6.57
CA VAL A 32 -3.21 12.32 -7.93
C VAL A 32 -2.90 13.77 -8.32
N ASP A 33 -3.05 14.71 -7.39
CA ASP A 33 -2.83 16.14 -7.63
C ASP A 33 -1.38 16.46 -8.04
N PRO A 34 -0.33 16.03 -7.31
CA PRO A 34 1.05 16.29 -7.72
C PRO A 34 1.47 15.53 -8.99
N LEU A 35 0.80 14.43 -9.34
CA LEU A 35 1.07 13.65 -10.55
C LEU A 35 0.34 14.19 -11.80
N THR A 36 -0.58 15.13 -11.64
CA THR A 36 -1.40 15.64 -12.74
C THR A 36 -0.68 16.79 -13.47
N PHE A 37 -0.47 16.62 -14.78
CA PHE A 37 0.18 17.63 -15.63
C PHE A 37 -0.86 18.43 -16.41
N LYS A 38 -1.01 19.71 -16.06
CA LYS A 38 -1.90 20.68 -16.73
C LYS A 38 -1.09 21.60 -17.64
N ARG A 39 -1.64 21.97 -18.80
CA ARG A 39 -1.08 23.01 -19.67
C ARG A 39 -2.09 24.15 -19.82
N CYS A 40 -1.61 25.38 -19.68
CA CYS A 40 -2.45 26.59 -19.66
C CYS A 40 -2.03 27.62 -20.73
N SER A 41 -1.28 27.21 -21.76
CA SER A 41 -0.84 28.10 -22.84
C SER A 41 -1.31 27.59 -24.20
N THR A 42 -1.59 28.54 -25.09
CA THR A 42 -1.91 28.31 -26.52
C THR A 42 -0.66 27.95 -27.33
N ASP A 43 0.53 28.24 -26.79
CA ASP A 43 1.83 27.98 -27.42
C ASP A 43 2.51 26.75 -26.79
N VAL A 44 3.15 25.93 -27.62
CA VAL A 44 3.71 24.62 -27.25
C VAL A 44 4.93 24.73 -26.33
N ASP A 45 5.67 25.84 -26.42
CA ASP A 45 6.92 26.08 -25.67
C ASP A 45 6.73 26.97 -24.42
N ASN A 46 5.53 27.53 -24.21
CA ASN A 46 5.27 28.41 -23.08
C ASN A 46 4.79 27.65 -21.83
N THR A 47 5.70 27.40 -20.89
CA THR A 47 5.45 26.64 -19.64
C THR A 47 4.79 27.46 -18.51
N CYS A 48 4.33 28.70 -18.76
CA CYS A 48 3.67 29.59 -17.78
C CYS A 48 4.38 29.75 -16.42
N SER A 49 5.69 29.52 -16.39
CA SER A 49 6.45 29.38 -15.13
C SER A 49 6.98 30.72 -14.63
N THR A 50 7.35 31.63 -15.54
CA THR A 50 7.85 32.97 -15.22
C THR A 50 6.72 34.01 -15.33
N PRO A 51 6.83 35.16 -14.63
CA PRO A 51 5.80 36.21 -14.66
C PRO A 51 5.53 36.76 -16.08
N GLU A 52 6.54 36.80 -16.95
CA GLU A 52 6.41 37.24 -18.35
C GLU A 52 5.61 36.22 -19.20
N LEU A 53 5.89 34.92 -19.03
CA LEU A 53 5.16 33.85 -19.72
C LEU A 53 3.69 33.72 -19.26
N LYS A 54 3.39 34.06 -18.00
CA LYS A 54 2.02 34.00 -17.46
C LYS A 54 1.05 34.96 -18.16
N MET A 55 1.56 36.08 -18.68
CA MET A 55 0.74 37.10 -19.35
C MET A 55 0.08 36.56 -20.63
N GLY A 56 0.70 35.57 -21.30
CA GLY A 56 0.14 34.86 -22.45
C GLY A 56 -0.68 33.61 -22.09
N CYS A 57 -0.72 33.20 -20.83
CA CYS A 57 -1.44 32.01 -20.36
C CYS A 57 -2.88 32.30 -19.89
N ALA A 58 -3.52 33.31 -20.47
CA ALA A 58 -4.89 33.72 -20.17
C ALA A 58 -5.92 32.85 -20.92
N GLY A 59 -5.85 31.52 -20.75
CA GLY A 59 -6.71 30.55 -21.44
C GLY A 59 -7.15 29.38 -20.55
N GLU A 60 -8.02 28.52 -21.08
CA GLU A 60 -8.47 27.30 -20.38
C GLU A 60 -7.30 26.31 -20.22
N CYS A 61 -7.02 25.92 -18.97
CA CYS A 61 -6.01 24.91 -18.66
C CYS A 61 -6.50 23.52 -19.07
N VAL A 62 -5.97 22.99 -20.16
CA VAL A 62 -6.27 21.63 -20.62
C VAL A 62 -5.36 20.60 -19.92
N THR A 63 -5.96 19.52 -19.44
CA THR A 63 -5.24 18.39 -18.87
C THR A 63 -4.56 17.59 -19.99
N LYS A 64 -3.22 17.60 -20.01
CA LYS A 64 -2.44 16.85 -21.01
C LYS A 64 -2.24 15.39 -20.57
N VAL A 65 -1.98 15.20 -19.28
CA VAL A 65 -1.81 13.88 -18.67
C VAL A 65 -2.50 13.91 -17.31
N ASP A 66 -3.51 13.06 -17.15
CA ASP A 66 -4.21 12.88 -15.88
C ASP A 66 -3.35 12.01 -14.95
N GLY A 67 -3.08 12.52 -13.75
CA GLY A 67 -2.31 11.83 -12.74
C GLY A 67 -2.92 10.48 -12.34
N TYR A 68 -4.23 10.29 -12.54
CA TYR A 68 -4.92 9.04 -12.28
C TYR A 68 -4.33 7.88 -13.08
N TYR A 69 -4.15 8.03 -14.39
CA TYR A 69 -3.62 6.95 -15.24
C TYR A 69 -2.15 6.66 -14.95
N VAL A 70 -1.36 7.70 -14.68
CA VAL A 70 0.05 7.55 -14.29
C VAL A 70 0.16 6.80 -12.96
N LEU A 71 -0.63 7.18 -11.96
CA LEU A 71 -0.66 6.54 -10.66
C LEU A 71 -1.10 5.07 -10.75
N VAL A 72 -2.16 4.77 -11.52
CA VAL A 72 -2.63 3.40 -11.74
C VAL A 72 -1.54 2.54 -12.37
N ALA A 73 -0.83 3.05 -13.39
CA ALA A 73 0.28 2.33 -14.01
C ALA A 73 1.40 2.02 -13.01
N LEU A 74 1.81 3.02 -12.19
CA LEU A 74 2.84 2.85 -11.18
C LEU A 74 2.44 1.83 -10.10
N CYS A 75 1.23 1.94 -9.55
CA CYS A 75 0.70 1.03 -8.54
C CYS A 75 0.59 -0.41 -9.08
N THR A 76 0.20 -0.58 -10.34
CA THR A 76 0.10 -1.90 -10.97
C THR A 76 1.48 -2.54 -11.11
N MET A 77 2.47 -1.80 -11.60
CA MET A 77 3.84 -2.30 -11.72
C MET A 77 4.43 -2.67 -10.35
N PHE A 78 4.26 -1.81 -9.36
CA PHE A 78 4.70 -2.09 -7.99
C PHE A 78 3.99 -3.33 -7.41
N GLY A 79 2.68 -3.46 -7.61
CA GLY A 79 1.90 -4.62 -7.16
C GLY A 79 2.39 -5.93 -7.79
N LEU A 80 2.69 -5.93 -9.08
CA LEU A 80 3.23 -7.12 -9.76
C LEU A 80 4.62 -7.50 -9.25
N LEU A 81 5.49 -6.53 -9.01
CA LEU A 81 6.82 -6.74 -8.42
C LEU A 81 6.71 -7.30 -7.00
N TRP A 82 5.85 -6.70 -6.18
CA TRP A 82 5.58 -7.17 -4.82
C TRP A 82 5.04 -8.60 -4.82
N LEU A 83 4.06 -8.91 -5.68
CA LEU A 83 3.50 -10.26 -5.78
C LEU A 83 4.56 -11.28 -6.16
N ARG A 84 5.40 -10.99 -7.16
CA ARG A 84 6.51 -11.87 -7.57
C ARG A 84 7.47 -12.16 -6.40
N TRP A 85 7.75 -11.16 -5.57
CA TRP A 85 8.63 -11.30 -4.41
C TRP A 85 7.95 -11.96 -3.20
N ALA A 86 6.68 -11.68 -2.95
CA ALA A 86 5.94 -12.17 -1.78
C ALA A 86 5.50 -13.64 -1.94
N ILE A 87 5.14 -14.08 -3.14
CA ILE A 87 4.69 -15.46 -3.43
C ILE A 87 5.63 -16.54 -2.86
N PRO A 88 6.95 -16.54 -3.08
CA PRO A 88 7.82 -17.58 -2.52
C PRO A 88 7.80 -17.58 -0.98
N THR A 89 7.79 -16.41 -0.35
CA THR A 89 7.73 -16.27 1.10
C THR A 89 6.39 -16.77 1.65
N VAL A 90 5.27 -16.37 1.04
CA VAL A 90 3.92 -16.83 1.43
C VAL A 90 3.82 -18.34 1.27
N ARG A 91 4.32 -18.92 0.17
CA ARG A 91 4.35 -20.37 -0.03
C ARG A 91 5.21 -21.08 1.02
N LYS A 92 6.35 -20.50 1.42
CA LYS A 92 7.19 -21.04 2.50
C LYS A 92 6.45 -21.04 3.84
N LEU A 93 5.72 -19.96 4.13
CA LEU A 93 4.92 -19.85 5.35
C LEU A 93 3.71 -20.81 5.34
N GLN A 94 2.99 -20.92 4.23
CA GLN A 94 1.84 -21.83 4.10
C GLN A 94 2.21 -23.31 4.26
N LYS A 95 3.46 -23.69 3.97
CA LYS A 95 3.96 -25.06 4.16
C LYS A 95 4.28 -25.42 5.60
N LYS A 96 4.35 -24.45 6.53
CA LYS A 96 4.60 -24.75 7.94
C LYS A 96 3.40 -25.40 8.58
N ASP A 97 3.65 -26.36 9.44
CA ASP A 97 2.61 -27.03 10.21
C ASP A 97 1.89 -26.04 11.15
N PRO A 98 0.58 -26.21 11.39
CA PRO A 98 -0.21 -25.33 12.25
C PRO A 98 0.32 -25.21 13.68
N GLU A 99 1.12 -26.18 14.14
CA GLU A 99 1.74 -26.22 15.46
C GLU A 99 2.82 -25.14 15.61
N ASP A 100 3.58 -24.88 14.55
CA ASP A 100 4.64 -23.85 14.51
C ASP A 100 4.07 -22.43 14.60
N TRP A 101 2.77 -22.26 14.36
CA TRP A 101 2.06 -20.98 14.42
C TRP A 101 1.44 -20.69 15.78
N LYS A 102 1.38 -21.68 16.69
CA LYS A 102 0.81 -21.52 18.03
C LYS A 102 1.81 -20.82 18.96
N ALA A 103 1.33 -19.88 19.77
CA ALA A 103 2.15 -19.32 20.83
C ALA A 103 2.23 -20.33 21.98
N LYS A 104 3.44 -20.76 22.34
CA LYS A 104 3.61 -21.61 23.54
C LYS A 104 3.23 -20.80 24.78
N SER A 105 2.26 -21.31 25.55
CA SER A 105 1.90 -20.73 26.84
C SER A 105 3.11 -20.74 27.79
N GLN A 106 3.16 -19.81 28.75
CA GLN A 106 4.22 -19.79 29.78
C GLN A 106 4.31 -21.14 30.50
N ARG A 107 3.16 -21.73 30.85
CA ARG A 107 3.09 -23.05 31.50
C ARG A 107 3.66 -24.18 30.64
N GLN A 108 3.47 -24.17 29.33
CA GLN A 108 4.12 -25.13 28.43
C GLN A 108 5.63 -24.91 28.33
N LYS A 109 6.09 -23.66 28.32
CA LYS A 109 7.54 -23.36 28.32
C LYS A 109 8.21 -23.82 29.62
N GLU A 110 7.54 -23.68 30.76
CA GLU A 110 8.02 -24.17 32.06
C GLU A 110 8.07 -25.70 32.10
N LEU A 111 7.03 -26.39 31.61
CA LEU A 111 7.00 -27.86 31.51
C LEU A 111 8.08 -28.41 30.57
N GLU A 112 8.29 -27.80 29.42
CA GLU A 112 9.35 -28.20 28.49
C GLU A 112 10.74 -28.03 29.13
N ARG A 113 11.01 -26.89 29.79
CA ARG A 113 12.29 -26.70 30.50
C ARG A 113 12.49 -27.71 31.63
N ALA A 114 11.44 -28.07 32.34
CA ALA A 114 11.49 -29.07 33.41
C ALA A 114 11.70 -30.51 32.90
N GLN A 115 11.36 -30.81 31.64
CA GLN A 115 11.66 -32.11 31.02
C GLN A 115 13.11 -32.25 30.53
N PHE A 116 13.84 -31.15 30.36
CA PHE A 116 15.25 -31.13 29.94
C PHE A 116 16.23 -30.96 31.11
N LEU A 117 15.73 -30.92 32.34
CA LEU A 117 16.50 -30.93 33.60
C LEU A 117 16.31 -32.28 34.30
#